data_AF-M2Z854-F1
#
_entry.id   AF-M2Z854-F1
#
_cell.length_a   1.000
_cell.length_b   1.000
_cell.length_c   1.000
_cell.angle_alpha   90.00
_cell.angle_beta   90.00
_cell.angle_gamma   90.00
#
_symmetry.space_group_name_H-M   'P 1'
#
loop_
_entity.id
_entity.type
_entity.pdbx_description
1 polymer ?
#
loop_
_entity_poly.entity_id
_entity_poly.type
_entity_poly.pdbx_seq_one_letter_code
_entity_poly.pdbx_strand_id
1 'polypeptide(L)'
;MEEGMVQPLHKPKLVDLSRELYHRSPAHPFHPPVVITPWVTHQPKQAGNTILRSSSYALAMSDHAGTHVDAPKLFNPTPGALSIDQMPLQNFYTEAICLDLSHVELKASISVQEMEDALAKSG
;
A
#
# COMPACT_ATOMS: atom_id res chain seq x y z
N MET A 1 -8.24 -7.79 49.44
CA MET A 1 -8.38 -6.85 48.32
C MET A 1 -7.14 -7.01 47.49
N GLU A 2 -7.22 -7.86 46.47
CA GLU A 2 -6.08 -8.25 45.64
C GLU A 2 -6.05 -7.29 44.44
N GLU A 3 -5.02 -6.45 44.39
CA GLU A 3 -4.79 -5.53 43.27
C GLU A 3 -4.50 -6.37 42.02
N GLY A 4 -5.47 -6.41 41.11
CA GLY A 4 -5.32 -7.11 39.83
C GLY A 4 -4.16 -6.51 39.04
N MET A 5 -3.09 -7.30 38.88
CA MET A 5 -1.98 -7.00 37.97
C MET A 5 -2.53 -6.83 36.55
N VAL A 6 -2.60 -5.59 36.09
CA VAL A 6 -2.84 -5.27 34.67
C VAL A 6 -1.62 -5.72 33.90
N GLN A 7 -1.74 -6.80 33.12
CA GLN A 7 -0.65 -7.23 32.26
C GLN A 7 -0.32 -6.14 31.22
N PRO A 8 0.96 -5.82 30.99
CA PRO A 8 1.32 -4.80 30.01
C PRO A 8 0.88 -5.26 28.61
N LEU A 9 0.11 -4.41 27.93
CA LEU A 9 -0.35 -4.65 26.57
C LEU A 9 0.86 -4.77 25.64
N HIS A 10 1.14 -5.99 25.15
CA HIS A 10 2.17 -6.21 24.15
C HIS A 10 1.76 -5.48 22.86
N LYS A 11 2.51 -4.45 22.47
CA LYS A 11 2.24 -3.72 21.24
C LYS A 11 2.71 -4.57 20.06
N PRO A 12 1.84 -4.88 19.08
CA PRO A 12 2.25 -5.61 17.91
C PRO A 12 3.31 -4.82 17.13
N LYS A 13 4.27 -5.54 16.54
CA LYS A 13 5.23 -4.93 15.62
C LYS A 13 4.52 -4.60 14.31
N LEU A 14 4.56 -3.33 13.91
CA LEU A 14 4.10 -2.90 12.60
C LEU A 14 5.29 -2.90 11.64
N VAL A 15 5.10 -3.48 10.45
CA VAL A 15 6.08 -3.52 9.36
C VAL A 15 5.47 -2.84 8.15
N ASP A 16 6.18 -1.87 7.58
CA ASP A 16 5.76 -1.20 6.34
C ASP A 16 6.15 -2.06 5.13
N LEU A 17 5.16 -2.47 4.35
CA LEU A 17 5.32 -3.23 3.11
C LEU A 17 5.20 -2.35 1.85
N SER A 18 5.14 -1.03 2.04
CA SER A 18 5.00 -0.05 0.96
C SER A 18 6.36 0.35 0.39
N ARG A 19 6.42 0.63 -0.91
CA ARG A 19 7.56 1.30 -1.53
C ARG A 19 7.32 2.81 -1.58
N GLU A 20 8.40 3.59 -1.48
CA GLU A 20 8.33 5.04 -1.61
C GLU A 20 7.78 5.46 -2.98
N LEU A 21 6.78 6.35 -2.96
CA LEU A 21 6.27 7.04 -4.14
C LEU A 21 7.07 8.33 -4.35
N TYR A 22 7.66 8.48 -5.53
CA TYR A 22 8.39 9.68 -5.93
C TYR A 22 8.07 10.04 -7.38
N HIS A 23 8.42 11.26 -7.80
CA HIS A 23 8.18 11.69 -9.16
C HIS A 23 8.86 10.75 -10.17
N ARG A 24 8.05 10.17 -11.06
CA ARG A 24 8.46 9.15 -12.04
C ARG A 24 9.00 7.88 -11.40
N SER A 25 8.47 7.49 -10.24
CA SER A 25 8.71 6.15 -9.68
C SER A 25 8.38 5.06 -10.71
N PRO A 26 9.06 3.91 -10.67
CA PRO A 26 8.80 2.78 -11.56
C PRO A 26 7.30 2.45 -11.59
N ALA A 27 6.78 2.31 -12.81
CA ALA A 27 5.39 1.97 -13.07
C ALA A 27 5.32 1.04 -14.28
N HIS A 28 4.22 0.30 -14.39
CA HIS A 28 3.99 -0.53 -15.55
C HIS A 28 3.86 0.34 -16.82
N PRO A 29 4.48 -0.03 -17.97
CA PRO A 29 4.56 0.83 -19.15
C PRO A 29 3.22 1.28 -19.75
N PHE A 30 2.12 0.57 -19.45
CA PHE A 30 0.78 0.92 -19.92
C PHE A 30 0.02 1.89 -19.00
N HIS A 31 0.61 2.30 -17.88
CA HIS A 31 -0.02 3.20 -16.92
C HIS A 31 0.63 4.59 -16.93
N PRO A 32 -0.14 5.67 -16.68
CA PRO A 32 0.42 7.00 -16.50
C PRO A 32 1.48 7.03 -15.39
N PRO A 33 2.57 7.81 -15.57
CA PRO A 33 3.61 7.93 -14.55
C PRO A 33 3.11 8.69 -13.32
N VAL A 34 3.76 8.46 -12.18
CA VAL A 34 3.55 9.28 -10.98
C VAL A 34 4.15 10.67 -11.18
N VAL A 35 3.30 11.70 -11.12
CA VAL A 35 3.68 13.10 -11.21
C VAL A 35 3.45 13.78 -9.87
N ILE A 36 4.52 14.26 -9.25
CA ILE A 36 4.49 14.98 -7.99
C ILE A 36 5.10 16.35 -8.23
N THR A 37 4.29 17.40 -8.10
CA THR A 37 4.72 18.78 -8.34
C THR A 37 4.45 19.64 -7.11
N PRO A 38 5.41 20.48 -6.66
CA PRO A 38 5.15 21.44 -5.59
C PRO A 38 4.03 22.41 -6.02
N TRP A 39 2.96 22.49 -5.23
CA TRP A 39 1.89 23.47 -5.43
C TRP A 39 2.18 24.75 -4.62
N VAL A 40 2.63 24.56 -3.38
CA VAL A 40 3.11 25.64 -2.52
C VAL A 40 4.40 25.17 -1.86
N THR A 41 5.42 26.00 -1.96
CA THR A 41 6.64 25.89 -1.17
C THR A 41 6.50 26.85 0.02
N HIS A 42 6.98 26.47 1.21
CA HIS A 42 6.77 27.10 2.54
C HIS A 42 7.17 28.58 2.72
N GLN A 43 7.25 29.33 1.62
CA GLN A 43 7.47 30.76 1.55
C GLN A 43 6.33 31.54 2.23
N PRO A 44 6.65 32.68 2.87
CA PRO A 44 5.65 33.53 3.51
C PRO A 44 4.65 34.07 2.48
N LYS A 45 3.37 34.00 2.83
CA LYS A 45 2.28 34.61 2.07
C LYS A 45 1.50 35.55 2.98
N GLN A 46 1.15 36.73 2.48
CA GLN A 46 0.35 37.69 3.23
C GLN A 46 -1.15 37.41 2.97
N ALA A 47 -1.94 37.26 4.02
CA ALA A 47 -3.40 37.23 3.96
C ALA A 47 -3.96 38.24 4.97
N GLY A 48 -4.39 39.40 4.46
CA GLY A 48 -4.76 40.53 5.32
C GLY A 48 -3.58 40.98 6.18
N ASN A 49 -3.73 40.93 7.51
CA ASN A 49 -2.69 41.29 8.47
C ASN A 49 -1.85 40.09 8.96
N THR A 50 -2.05 38.90 8.39
CA THR A 50 -1.38 37.66 8.82
C THR A 50 -0.37 37.18 7.78
N ILE A 51 0.79 36.74 8.23
CA ILE A 51 1.74 35.98 7.41
C ILE A 51 1.51 34.49 7.67
N LEU A 52 1.14 33.76 6.62
CA LEU A 52 0.96 32.31 6.65
C LEU A 52 2.05 31.60 5.84
N ARG A 53 2.32 30.34 6.21
CA ARG A 53 3.22 29.44 5.51
C ARG A 53 2.56 28.08 5.43
N SER A 54 2.60 27.45 4.26
CA SER A 54 2.11 26.10 4.03
C SER A 54 3.00 25.40 3.01
N SER A 55 3.01 24.08 3.01
CA SER A 55 3.67 23.29 1.98
C SER A 55 2.68 22.27 1.46
N SER A 56 2.51 22.19 0.15
CA SER A 56 1.57 21.27 -0.47
C SER A 56 2.06 20.87 -1.85
N TYR A 57 1.71 19.65 -2.25
CA TYR A 57 2.03 19.10 -3.55
C TYR A 57 0.75 18.76 -4.30
N ALA A 58 0.78 18.88 -5.62
CA ALA A 58 -0.19 18.26 -6.51
C ALA A 58 0.35 16.88 -6.92
N LEU A 59 -0.50 15.87 -6.80
CA LEU A 59 -0.19 14.49 -7.16
C LEU A 59 -1.15 14.05 -8.27
N ALA A 60 -0.60 13.52 -9.36
CA ALA A 60 -1.34 12.81 -10.40
C ALA A 60 -0.67 11.46 -10.61
N MET A 61 -1.44 10.38 -10.49
CA MET A 61 -0.93 9.01 -10.56
C MET A 61 -2.01 8.06 -11.06
N SER A 62 -1.60 6.92 -11.64
CA SER A 62 -2.51 5.80 -11.86
C SER A 62 -2.91 5.18 -10.52
N ASP A 63 -4.10 4.60 -10.48
CA ASP A 63 -4.54 3.62 -9.49
C ASP A 63 -3.66 2.35 -9.40
N HIS A 64 -2.80 2.09 -10.39
CA HIS A 64 -1.84 0.99 -10.43
C HIS A 64 -0.39 1.44 -10.18
N ALA A 65 -0.19 2.62 -9.59
CA ALA A 65 1.15 3.15 -9.32
C ALA A 65 1.69 2.71 -7.96
N GLY A 66 2.96 2.29 -7.92
CA GLY A 66 3.65 1.89 -6.69
C GLY A 66 3.05 0.63 -6.04
N THR A 67 3.12 0.53 -4.72
CA THR A 67 2.40 -0.50 -3.95
C THR A 67 0.90 -0.16 -3.97
N HIS A 68 0.08 -1.01 -4.58
CA HIS A 68 -1.34 -0.75 -4.82
C HIS A 68 -2.20 -2.01 -4.62
N VAL A 69 -3.51 -1.85 -4.77
CA VAL A 69 -4.52 -2.91 -4.67
C VAL A 69 -5.34 -2.92 -5.95
N ASP A 70 -5.45 -4.09 -6.57
CA ASP A 70 -6.30 -4.33 -7.72
C ASP A 70 -7.68 -4.82 -7.28
N ALA A 71 -8.73 -4.06 -7.62
CA ALA A 71 -10.11 -4.49 -7.38
C ALA A 71 -10.57 -5.51 -8.43
N PRO A 72 -11.55 -6.39 -8.13
CA PRO A 72 -12.06 -7.38 -9.10
C PRO A 72 -12.45 -6.78 -10.45
N LYS A 73 -13.01 -5.57 -10.47
CA LYS A 73 -13.40 -4.85 -11.69
C LYS A 73 -12.25 -4.60 -12.66
N LEU A 74 -10.99 -4.66 -12.21
CA LEU A 74 -9.83 -4.51 -13.08
C LEU A 74 -9.78 -5.59 -14.17
N PHE A 75 -10.09 -6.84 -13.82
CA PHE A 75 -9.98 -7.99 -14.72
C PHE A 75 -11.29 -8.72 -14.98
N ASN A 76 -12.27 -8.62 -14.07
CA ASN A 76 -13.54 -9.33 -14.19
C ASN A 76 -14.53 -8.52 -15.07
N PRO A 77 -14.87 -9.00 -16.28
CA PRO A 77 -15.75 -8.27 -17.19
C PRO A 77 -17.23 -8.39 -16.81
N THR A 78 -17.57 -9.19 -15.80
CA THR A 78 -18.96 -9.43 -15.38
C THR A 78 -19.59 -8.13 -14.90
N PRO A 79 -20.80 -7.78 -15.39
CA PRO A 79 -21.55 -6.64 -14.86
C PRO A 79 -21.74 -6.76 -13.34
N GLY A 80 -21.35 -5.73 -12.59
CA GLY A 80 -21.41 -5.73 -11.13
C GLY A 80 -20.12 -6.19 -10.43
N ALA A 81 -19.03 -6.46 -11.15
CA ALA A 81 -17.71 -6.62 -10.53
C ALA A 81 -17.37 -5.39 -9.66
N LEU A 82 -16.97 -5.64 -8.42
CA LEU A 82 -16.76 -4.61 -7.41
C LEU A 82 -15.58 -3.70 -7.78
N SER A 83 -15.80 -2.38 -7.76
CA SER A 83 -14.72 -1.40 -7.72
C SER A 83 -14.16 -1.25 -6.29
N ILE A 84 -12.97 -0.64 -6.17
CA ILE A 84 -12.26 -0.55 -4.89
C ILE A 84 -13.08 0.14 -3.79
N ASP A 85 -13.88 1.15 -4.14
CA ASP A 85 -14.76 1.90 -3.24
C ASP A 85 -15.96 1.09 -2.73
N GLN A 86 -16.23 -0.07 -3.35
CA GLN A 86 -17.33 -0.96 -2.99
C GLN A 86 -16.88 -2.17 -2.16
N MET A 87 -15.56 -2.39 -2.03
CA MET A 87 -15.03 -3.53 -1.29
C MET A 87 -15.13 -3.28 0.23
N PRO A 88 -15.54 -4.29 1.02
CA PRO A 88 -15.63 -4.14 2.48
C PRO A 88 -14.25 -4.02 3.12
N LEU A 89 -14.12 -3.12 4.11
CA LEU A 89 -12.84 -2.85 4.80
C LEU A 89 -12.24 -4.09 5.49
N GLN A 90 -13.08 -5.04 5.90
CA GLN A 90 -12.63 -6.28 6.55
C GLN A 90 -11.76 -7.14 5.64
N ASN A 91 -11.84 -6.96 4.32
CA ASN A 91 -10.95 -7.65 3.37
C ASN A 91 -9.52 -7.12 3.39
N PHE A 92 -9.29 -5.91 3.93
CA PHE A 92 -7.98 -5.25 3.96
C PHE A 92 -7.35 -5.22 5.34
N TYR A 93 -8.11 -5.54 6.38
CA TYR A 93 -7.63 -5.73 7.74
C TYR A 93 -7.91 -7.16 8.17
N THR A 94 -6.98 -8.05 7.81
CA THR A 94 -7.12 -9.50 7.97
C THR A 94 -5.77 -10.15 8.23
N GLU A 95 -5.79 -11.41 8.65
CA GLU A 95 -4.60 -12.26 8.76
C GLU A 95 -3.94 -12.47 7.38
N ALA A 96 -2.61 -12.62 7.39
CA ALA A 96 -1.82 -12.88 6.21
C ALA A 96 -0.68 -13.85 6.55
N ILE A 97 -0.20 -14.56 5.54
CA ILE A 97 0.95 -15.45 5.63
C ILE A 97 2.04 -15.00 4.65
N CYS A 98 3.29 -15.10 5.06
CA CYS A 98 4.44 -14.81 4.20
C CYS A 98 5.10 -16.13 3.81
N LEU A 99 4.98 -16.50 2.53
CA LEU A 99 5.66 -17.66 1.96
C LEU A 99 7.00 -17.21 1.39
N ASP A 100 8.10 -17.74 1.91
CA ASP A 100 9.44 -17.43 1.40
C ASP A 100 9.74 -18.21 0.12
N LEU A 101 9.70 -17.50 -1.01
CA LEU A 101 9.99 -18.00 -2.34
C LEU A 101 11.21 -17.29 -2.96
N SER A 102 12.08 -16.67 -2.14
CA SER A 102 13.19 -15.85 -2.65
C SER A 102 14.26 -16.64 -3.41
N HIS A 103 14.20 -17.98 -3.37
CA HIS A 103 15.08 -18.89 -4.10
C HIS A 103 14.68 -19.08 -5.57
N VAL A 104 13.48 -18.65 -5.97
CA VAL A 104 12.98 -18.77 -7.33
C VAL A 104 13.62 -17.70 -8.22
N GLU A 105 14.19 -18.11 -9.34
CA GLU A 105 14.90 -17.23 -10.28
C GLU A 105 13.98 -16.18 -10.93
N LEU A 106 14.55 -15.03 -11.27
CA LEU A 106 13.84 -13.95 -11.94
C LEU A 106 13.22 -14.43 -13.27
N LYS A 107 11.93 -14.14 -13.50
CA LYS A 107 11.11 -14.57 -14.65
C LYS A 107 10.77 -16.07 -14.69
N ALA A 108 11.09 -16.85 -13.66
CA ALA A 108 10.58 -18.20 -13.53
C ALA A 108 9.12 -18.19 -13.02
N SER A 109 8.42 -19.30 -13.26
CA SER A 109 7.09 -19.54 -12.68
C SER A 109 7.25 -20.22 -11.32
N ILE A 110 6.41 -19.84 -10.36
CA ILE A 110 6.29 -20.54 -9.07
C ILE A 110 5.25 -21.65 -9.24
N SER A 111 5.62 -22.89 -8.95
CA SER A 111 4.73 -24.06 -8.99
C SER A 111 3.88 -24.18 -7.73
N VAL A 112 2.80 -24.96 -7.82
CA VAL A 112 1.96 -25.31 -6.66
C VAL A 112 2.78 -26.02 -5.59
N GLN A 113 3.66 -26.95 -5.98
CA GLN A 113 4.52 -27.67 -5.03
C GLN A 113 5.45 -26.74 -4.28
N GLU A 114 6.06 -25.75 -4.94
CA GLU A 114 6.92 -24.76 -4.26
C GLU A 114 6.13 -23.92 -3.24
N MET A 115 4.88 -23.56 -3.56
CA MET A 115 4.01 -22.85 -2.60
C MET A 115 3.63 -23.74 -1.41
N GLU A 116 3.31 -25.01 -1.65
CA GLU A 116 2.99 -25.98 -0.59
C GLU A 116 4.20 -26.25 0.31
N ASP A 117 5.39 -26.40 -0.27
CA ASP A 117 6.63 -26.59 0.47
C ASP A 117 7.01 -25.35 1.30
N ALA A 118 6.79 -24.15 0.77
CA ALA A 118 6.98 -22.90 1.51
C ALA A 118 5.97 -22.78 2.65
N LEU A 119 4.70 -23.15 2.40
CA LEU A 119 3.64 -23.16 3.41
C LEU A 119 3.97 -24.10 4.57
N ALA A 120 4.43 -25.33 4.28
CA ALA A 120 4.83 -26.30 5.28
C ALA A 120 6.01 -25.84 6.17
N LYS A 121 6.83 -24.90 5.68
CA LYS A 121 7.95 -24.29 6.41
C LYS A 121 7.56 -23.01 7.14
N SER A 122 6.37 -22.45 6.86
CA SER A 122 5.93 -21.20 7.46
C SER A 122 5.10 -21.47 8.71
N GLY A 123 5.53 -20.91 9.85
CA GLY A 123 4.88 -21.14 11.15
C GLY A 123 5.22 -22.51 11.75
#